data_AF-A0A146K1X9-F1
#
_entry.id   AF-A0A146K1X9-F1
#
_cell.length_a   1.000
_cell.length_b   1.000
_cell.length_c   1.000
_cell.angle_alpha   90.00
_cell.angle_beta   90.00
_cell.angle_gamma   90.00
#
_symmetry.space_group_name_H-M   'P 1'
#
loop_
_entity.id
_entity.type
_entity.pdbx_description
1 polymer ?
#
loop_
_entity_poly.entity_id
_entity_poly.type
_entity_poly.pdbx_seq_one_letter_code
_entity_poly.pdbx_strand_id
1 'polypeptide(L)'
;NYPQSSQHGSLGAQTAFMFQNYPQSSQHGQQLYSDEELHRLVKLYNNSGMRVAIHAIGDAANEQVADLFSKMPGNAIVHAQILNKHTLEMINKHKIQCHIQPVFLKTDLQFVNNRLRDATYAYPFKSIANKSMSTDAPVESPDPLQNVKYAINRQGFQTSEQMIVEEAMKAYTEVSAIHEGNIQKGKLAPDYLADFVVLSQPLKNITTAAVLATFVR
;
A
#
# COMPACT_ATOMS: atom_id res chain seq x y z
N ASN A 1 -16.20 -1.57 -0.35
CA ASN A 1 -15.90 -2.22 -1.66
C ASN A 1 -15.55 -1.17 -2.69
N TYR A 2 -14.26 -1.01 -2.95
CA TYR A 2 -13.74 -0.15 -4.01
C TYR A 2 -13.77 -0.93 -5.33
N PRO A 3 -14.33 -0.41 -6.44
CA PRO A 3 -14.04 -0.96 -7.75
C PRO A 3 -12.55 -0.81 -7.99
N GLN A 4 -11.85 -1.92 -8.20
CA GLN A 4 -10.42 -1.91 -8.49
C GLN A 4 -10.21 -1.69 -9.98
N SER A 5 -9.51 -0.61 -10.34
CA SER A 5 -9.02 -0.36 -11.70
C SER A 5 -7.50 -0.29 -11.67
N SER A 6 -6.85 -1.03 -12.58
CA SER A 6 -5.41 -0.98 -12.75
C SER A 6 -4.99 0.29 -13.50
N GLN A 7 -4.01 1.06 -13.00
CA GLN A 7 -3.44 2.20 -13.73
C GLN A 7 -2.23 1.83 -14.60
N HIS A 8 -1.53 0.74 -14.27
CA HIS A 8 -0.38 0.17 -15.01
C HIS A 8 -0.01 -1.22 -14.47
N GLY A 9 1.06 -1.83 -15.01
CA GLY A 9 1.56 -3.14 -14.59
C GLY A 9 2.43 -3.14 -13.33
N SER A 10 3.43 -4.03 -13.27
CA SER A 10 4.26 -4.29 -12.08
C SER A 10 5.73 -3.90 -12.26
N LEU A 11 6.44 -3.73 -11.14
CA LEU A 11 7.87 -3.38 -11.15
C LEU A 11 8.73 -4.50 -11.76
N GLY A 12 8.45 -5.76 -11.41
CA GLY A 12 9.22 -6.92 -11.87
C GLY A 12 9.18 -7.09 -13.39
N ALA A 13 8.00 -6.89 -13.98
CA ALA A 13 7.75 -7.00 -15.41
C ALA A 13 8.11 -5.74 -16.22
N GLN A 14 8.65 -4.69 -15.58
CA GLN A 14 8.96 -3.40 -16.22
C GLN A 14 7.76 -2.73 -16.89
N THR A 15 6.56 -2.94 -16.34
CA THR A 15 5.30 -2.40 -16.88
C THR A 15 4.67 -1.33 -15.99
N ALA A 16 5.20 -1.10 -14.79
CA ALA A 16 4.78 0.02 -13.96
C ALA A 16 5.21 1.35 -14.62
N PHE A 17 4.30 2.32 -14.65
CA PHE A 17 4.54 3.57 -15.38
C PHE A 17 5.47 4.50 -14.60
N MET A 18 6.66 4.72 -15.15
CA MET A 18 7.76 5.47 -14.56
C MET A 18 8.00 6.80 -15.30
N PHE A 19 8.58 7.79 -14.62
CA PHE A 19 9.02 9.03 -15.28
C PHE A 19 10.22 8.80 -16.21
N GLN A 20 11.13 7.91 -15.80
CA GLN A 20 12.34 7.58 -16.55
C GLN A 20 12.30 6.13 -17.03
N ASN A 21 13.00 5.86 -18.13
CA ASN A 21 13.20 4.50 -18.61
C ASN A 21 13.86 3.63 -17.53
N TYR A 22 13.40 2.39 -17.42
CA TYR A 22 14.02 1.37 -16.58
C TYR A 22 15.52 1.26 -16.87
N PRO A 23 16.36 0.91 -15.87
CA PRO A 23 17.77 0.62 -16.10
C PRO A 23 17.95 -0.39 -17.23
N GLN A 24 18.86 -0.10 -18.17
CA GLN A 24 19.18 -0.97 -19.31
C GLN A 24 17.99 -1.27 -20.24
N SER A 25 16.93 -0.47 -20.21
CA SER A 25 15.75 -0.58 -21.08
C SER A 25 15.46 0.77 -21.75
N SER A 26 14.81 0.73 -22.91
CA SER A 26 14.23 1.89 -23.56
C SER A 26 12.77 2.15 -23.14
N GLN A 27 12.21 1.30 -22.28
CA GLN A 27 10.83 1.38 -21.81
C GLN A 27 10.75 2.04 -20.43
N HIS A 28 9.64 2.72 -20.17
CA HIS A 28 9.29 3.32 -18.87
C HIS A 28 7.91 2.84 -18.37
N GLY A 29 7.53 1.63 -18.77
CA GLY A 29 6.24 1.03 -18.46
C GLY A 29 5.10 1.56 -19.33
N GLN A 30 3.87 1.38 -18.87
CA GLN A 30 2.66 1.70 -19.63
C GLN A 30 1.66 2.49 -18.80
N GLN A 31 1.28 3.67 -19.29
CA GLN A 31 0.11 4.39 -18.80
C GLN A 31 -1.15 3.76 -19.42
N LEU A 32 -2.07 3.26 -18.58
CA LEU A 32 -3.34 2.68 -19.09
C LEU A 32 -4.42 3.71 -19.36
N TYR A 33 -4.47 4.78 -18.55
CA TYR A 33 -5.44 5.87 -18.69
C TYR A 33 -4.73 7.21 -18.69
N SER A 34 -5.11 8.08 -19.63
CA SER A 34 -4.74 9.49 -19.61
C SER A 34 -5.33 10.21 -18.38
N ASP A 35 -4.82 11.41 -18.07
CA ASP A 35 -5.33 12.23 -16.97
C ASP A 35 -6.83 12.53 -17.13
N GLU A 36 -7.28 12.79 -18.36
CA GLU A 36 -8.68 13.09 -18.67
C GLU A 36 -9.58 11.87 -18.45
N GLU A 37 -9.16 10.69 -18.93
CA GLU A 37 -9.90 9.45 -18.74
C GLU A 37 -9.99 9.07 -17.27
N LEU A 38 -8.88 9.16 -16.54
CA LEU A 38 -8.84 8.87 -15.12
C LEU A 38 -9.76 9.82 -14.35
N HIS A 39 -9.64 11.13 -14.60
CA HIS A 39 -10.50 12.14 -13.99
C HIS A 39 -11.99 11.86 -14.28
N ARG A 40 -12.35 11.53 -15.52
CA ARG A 40 -13.73 11.21 -15.91
C ARG A 40 -14.27 9.99 -15.17
N LEU A 41 -13.49 8.91 -15.08
CA LEU A 41 -13.88 7.67 -14.41
C LEU A 41 -14.02 7.88 -12.90
N VAL A 42 -13.04 8.49 -12.26
CA VAL A 42 -13.07 8.76 -10.81
C VAL A 42 -14.24 9.66 -10.45
N LYS A 43 -14.48 10.72 -11.24
CA LYS A 43 -15.64 11.61 -11.04
C LYS A 43 -16.97 10.87 -11.15
N LEU A 44 -17.10 9.96 -12.11
CA LEU A 44 -18.32 9.15 -12.29
C LEU A 44 -18.63 8.31 -11.04
N TYR A 45 -17.63 7.59 -10.52
CA TYR A 45 -17.81 6.77 -9.31
C TYR A 45 -18.08 7.61 -8.06
N ASN A 46 -17.32 8.70 -7.86
CA ASN A 46 -17.51 9.59 -6.71
C ASN A 46 -18.91 10.22 -6.70
N ASN A 47 -19.42 10.65 -7.87
CA ASN A 47 -20.78 11.19 -8.00
C ASN A 47 -21.87 10.14 -7.71
N SER A 48 -21.54 8.86 -7.77
CA SER A 48 -22.44 7.74 -7.44
C SER A 48 -22.33 7.32 -5.96
N GLY A 49 -21.61 8.09 -5.13
CA GLY A 49 -21.36 7.77 -3.72
C GLY A 49 -20.35 6.64 -3.50
N MET A 50 -19.63 6.23 -4.56
CA MET A 50 -18.61 5.18 -4.49
C MET A 50 -17.22 5.80 -4.41
N ARG A 51 -16.39 5.28 -3.50
CA ARG A 51 -14.96 5.60 -3.46
C ARG A 51 -14.21 4.68 -4.43
N VAL A 52 -13.12 5.15 -5.03
CA VAL A 52 -12.24 4.34 -5.89
C VAL A 52 -10.89 4.05 -5.22
N ALA A 53 -10.34 2.87 -5.53
CA ALA A 53 -8.99 2.52 -5.18
C ALA A 53 -8.23 2.22 -6.48
N ILE A 54 -7.15 2.95 -6.73
CA ILE A 54 -6.39 2.88 -7.98
C ILE A 54 -5.03 2.24 -7.70
N HIS A 55 -4.74 1.17 -8.43
CA HIS A 55 -3.43 0.53 -8.46
C HIS A 55 -2.36 1.49 -8.98
N ALA A 56 -1.38 1.87 -8.15
CA ALA A 56 -0.22 2.65 -8.58
C ALA A 56 1.11 2.23 -7.92
N ILE A 57 2.10 1.87 -8.74
CA ILE A 57 3.41 1.28 -8.38
C ILE A 57 4.53 2.21 -8.84
N GLY A 58 4.51 2.66 -10.10
CA GLY A 58 5.57 3.51 -10.63
C GLY A 58 5.44 4.96 -10.16
N ASP A 59 6.54 5.71 -10.20
CA ASP A 59 6.58 7.09 -9.70
C ASP A 59 5.69 8.04 -10.51
N ALA A 60 5.69 7.94 -11.84
CA ALA A 60 4.81 8.74 -12.71
C ALA A 60 3.32 8.42 -12.46
N ALA A 61 2.99 7.14 -12.28
CA ALA A 61 1.62 6.76 -11.97
C ALA A 61 1.14 7.21 -10.60
N ASN A 62 1.99 7.06 -9.58
CA ASN A 62 1.66 7.52 -8.24
C ASN A 62 1.45 9.03 -8.22
N GLU A 63 2.27 9.80 -8.95
CA GLU A 63 2.09 11.25 -9.07
C GLU A 63 0.78 11.62 -9.78
N GLN A 64 0.49 10.96 -10.90
CA GLN A 64 -0.76 11.14 -11.65
C GLN A 64 -1.99 10.92 -10.77
N VAL A 65 -2.02 9.82 -10.03
CA VAL A 65 -3.13 9.45 -9.14
C VAL A 65 -3.19 10.37 -7.92
N ALA A 66 -2.05 10.72 -7.33
CA ALA A 66 -1.99 11.61 -6.18
C ALA A 66 -2.48 13.02 -6.51
N ASP A 67 -2.11 13.57 -7.68
CA ASP A 67 -2.59 14.87 -8.14
C ASP A 67 -4.12 14.88 -8.29
N LEU A 68 -4.68 13.82 -8.89
CA LEU A 68 -6.14 13.67 -9.01
C LEU A 68 -6.81 13.59 -7.63
N PHE A 69 -6.31 12.76 -6.73
CA PHE A 69 -6.90 12.57 -5.39
C PHE A 69 -6.70 13.77 -4.46
N SER A 70 -5.69 14.60 -4.71
CA SER A 70 -5.52 15.88 -4.00
C SER A 70 -6.71 16.83 -4.19
N LYS A 71 -7.42 16.68 -5.33
CA LYS A 71 -8.61 17.44 -5.74
C LYS A 71 -9.92 16.66 -5.47
N MET A 72 -9.83 15.35 -5.30
CA MET A 72 -10.97 14.43 -5.12
C MET A 72 -10.74 13.52 -3.90
N PRO A 73 -10.97 14.02 -2.67
CA PRO A 73 -10.66 13.30 -1.45
C PRO A 73 -11.56 12.08 -1.24
N GLY A 74 -11.11 11.16 -0.39
CA GLY A 74 -11.84 9.93 -0.05
C GLY A 74 -11.50 8.71 -0.89
N ASN A 75 -10.55 8.85 -1.83
CA ASN A 75 -10.06 7.76 -2.67
C ASN A 75 -8.70 7.23 -2.16
N ALA A 76 -8.31 6.05 -2.65
CA ALA A 76 -7.12 5.35 -2.17
C ALA A 76 -6.16 4.93 -3.29
N ILE A 77 -4.87 5.03 -3.03
CA ILE A 77 -3.82 4.47 -3.88
C ILE A 77 -3.49 3.06 -3.38
N VAL A 78 -3.51 2.07 -4.25
CA VAL A 78 -3.02 0.71 -3.94
C VAL A 78 -1.56 0.61 -4.36
N HIS A 79 -0.76 -0.05 -3.53
CA HIS A 79 0.70 -0.20 -3.63
C HIS A 79 1.50 1.01 -3.14
N ALA A 80 1.42 2.15 -3.83
CA ALA A 80 2.28 3.31 -3.57
C ALA A 80 3.76 2.91 -3.42
N GLN A 81 4.20 1.95 -4.26
CA GLN A 81 5.49 1.27 -4.10
C GLN A 81 6.66 2.20 -4.42
N ILE A 82 6.65 2.88 -5.57
CA ILE A 82 7.72 3.79 -5.96
C ILE A 82 7.14 5.20 -5.99
N LEU A 83 7.62 6.04 -5.09
CA LEU A 83 7.28 7.45 -5.04
C LEU A 83 8.50 8.31 -5.39
N ASN A 84 8.26 9.60 -5.54
CA ASN A 84 9.29 10.62 -5.43
C ASN A 84 8.97 11.54 -4.23
N LYS A 85 9.90 12.42 -3.88
CA LYS A 85 9.74 13.36 -2.76
C LYS A 85 8.43 14.17 -2.87
N HIS A 86 8.18 14.73 -4.05
CA HIS A 86 7.02 15.59 -4.31
C HIS A 86 5.69 14.84 -4.10
N THR A 87 5.58 13.63 -4.63
CA THR A 87 4.40 12.78 -4.51
C THR A 87 4.17 12.35 -3.06
N LEU A 88 5.22 11.98 -2.32
CA LEU A 88 5.10 11.64 -0.90
C LEU A 88 4.60 12.84 -0.07
N GLU A 89 5.15 14.03 -0.31
CA GLU A 89 4.70 15.27 0.33
C GLU A 89 3.23 15.58 0.02
N MET A 90 2.81 15.38 -1.23
CA MET A 90 1.43 15.57 -1.68
C MET A 90 0.47 14.58 -1.00
N ILE A 91 0.81 13.29 -1.00
CA ILE A 91 0.03 12.22 -0.32
C ILE A 91 -0.21 12.59 1.13
N ASN A 92 0.84 12.99 1.85
CA ASN A 92 0.75 13.33 3.27
C ASN A 92 -0.03 14.62 3.50
N LYS A 93 0.20 15.67 2.70
CA LYS A 93 -0.50 16.96 2.81
C LYS A 93 -2.01 16.79 2.62
N HIS A 94 -2.42 15.99 1.64
CA HIS A 94 -3.84 15.79 1.31
C HIS A 94 -4.46 14.57 2.03
N LYS A 95 -3.70 13.90 2.91
CA LYS A 95 -4.12 12.70 3.66
C LYS A 95 -4.68 11.60 2.75
N ILE A 96 -4.09 11.45 1.56
CA ILE A 96 -4.48 10.44 0.59
C ILE A 96 -4.30 9.06 1.22
N GLN A 97 -5.31 8.20 1.11
CA GLN A 97 -5.25 6.84 1.65
C GLN A 97 -4.31 6.00 0.78
N CYS A 98 -3.42 5.23 1.40
CA CYS A 98 -2.59 4.26 0.68
C CYS A 98 -2.76 2.85 1.26
N HIS A 99 -3.01 1.87 0.40
CA HIS A 99 -3.05 0.46 0.77
C HIS A 99 -1.71 -0.17 0.38
N ILE A 100 -0.84 -0.43 1.36
CA ILE A 100 0.53 -0.89 1.14
C ILE A 100 0.68 -2.40 1.37
N GLN A 101 1.70 -3.02 0.76
CA GLN A 101 1.98 -4.46 0.85
C GLN A 101 3.46 -4.70 1.23
N PRO A 102 3.85 -4.54 2.51
CA PRO A 102 5.22 -4.80 2.95
C PRO A 102 5.79 -6.17 2.55
N VAL A 103 4.96 -7.21 2.48
CA VAL A 103 5.34 -8.55 2.04
C VAL A 103 5.97 -8.57 0.65
N PHE A 104 5.69 -7.61 -0.24
CA PHE A 104 6.31 -7.54 -1.58
C PHE A 104 7.83 -7.37 -1.51
N LEU A 105 8.40 -6.90 -0.39
CA LEU A 105 9.85 -6.89 -0.20
C LEU A 105 10.44 -8.31 -0.23
N LYS A 106 9.66 -9.35 0.07
CA LYS A 106 10.09 -10.74 -0.07
C LYS A 106 10.49 -11.08 -1.50
N THR A 107 9.66 -10.72 -2.48
CA THR A 107 9.91 -11.00 -3.90
C THR A 107 10.74 -9.92 -4.54
N ASP A 108 10.51 -8.65 -4.22
CA ASP A 108 11.01 -7.55 -5.05
C ASP A 108 12.47 -7.25 -4.78
N LEU A 109 12.98 -7.56 -3.58
CA LEU A 109 14.39 -7.34 -3.23
C LEU A 109 15.37 -8.06 -4.16
N GLN A 110 14.96 -9.15 -4.81
CA GLN A 110 15.82 -9.87 -5.76
C GLN A 110 16.13 -9.08 -7.03
N PHE A 111 15.27 -8.11 -7.40
CA PHE A 111 15.40 -7.37 -8.65
C PHE A 111 15.33 -5.85 -8.48
N VAL A 112 14.91 -5.31 -7.33
CA VAL A 112 14.63 -3.88 -7.14
C VAL A 112 15.82 -2.99 -7.53
N ASN A 113 17.05 -3.39 -7.17
CA ASN A 113 18.27 -2.65 -7.51
C ASN A 113 18.57 -2.61 -9.02
N ASN A 114 18.03 -3.58 -9.77
CA ASN A 114 18.15 -3.64 -11.24
C ASN A 114 16.93 -3.00 -11.95
N ARG A 115 15.91 -2.59 -11.19
CA ARG A 115 14.69 -1.96 -11.72
C ARG A 115 14.61 -0.47 -11.43
N LEU A 116 15.30 0.01 -10.40
CA LEU A 116 15.26 1.42 -10.01
C LEU A 116 16.61 2.10 -10.27
N ARG A 117 16.56 3.33 -10.78
CA ARG A 117 17.75 4.21 -10.88
C ARG A 117 18.07 4.86 -9.53
N ASP A 118 17.03 5.19 -8.78
CA ASP A 118 17.08 5.73 -7.44
C ASP A 118 16.04 5.01 -6.58
N ALA A 119 16.47 4.48 -5.44
CA ALA A 119 15.62 3.77 -4.50
C ALA A 119 15.29 4.60 -3.25
N THR A 120 15.75 5.85 -3.15
CA THR A 120 15.59 6.73 -1.98
C THR A 120 14.14 6.83 -1.49
N TYR A 121 13.18 6.85 -2.42
CA TYR A 121 11.75 6.94 -2.13
C TYR A 121 10.98 5.65 -2.49
N ALA A 122 11.68 4.52 -2.54
CA ALA A 122 11.08 3.22 -2.80
C ALA A 122 10.54 2.59 -1.49
N TYR A 123 9.31 2.08 -1.57
CA TYR A 123 8.55 1.47 -0.49
C TYR A 123 8.52 2.34 0.77
N PRO A 124 8.08 3.62 0.70
CA PRO A 124 8.15 4.60 1.79
C PRO A 124 7.03 4.39 2.82
N PHE A 125 6.88 3.15 3.26
CA PHE A 125 5.77 2.68 4.07
C PHE A 125 5.71 3.36 5.42
N LYS A 126 6.82 3.64 6.10
CA LYS A 126 6.75 4.37 7.37
C LYS A 126 6.32 5.82 7.11
N SER A 127 6.89 6.43 6.08
CA SER A 127 6.70 7.85 5.76
C SER A 127 5.30 8.21 5.26
N ILE A 128 4.53 7.26 4.72
CA ILE A 128 3.12 7.51 4.38
C ILE A 128 2.27 7.59 5.65
N ALA A 129 1.64 8.73 5.90
CA ALA A 129 0.90 8.98 7.13
C ALA A 129 -0.43 8.21 7.22
N ASN A 130 -1.19 8.14 6.12
CA ASN A 130 -2.52 7.54 6.08
C ASN A 130 -2.51 6.19 5.33
N LYS A 131 -1.98 5.16 5.98
CA LYS A 131 -1.72 3.85 5.37
C LYS A 131 -2.46 2.69 6.03
N SER A 132 -3.02 1.81 5.21
CA SER A 132 -3.48 0.47 5.58
C SER A 132 -2.55 -0.59 5.01
N MET A 133 -2.60 -1.81 5.55
CA MET A 133 -1.79 -2.92 5.09
C MET A 133 -2.66 -4.03 4.48
N SER A 134 -2.17 -4.64 3.40
CA SER A 134 -2.77 -5.81 2.77
C SER A 134 -1.66 -6.70 2.20
N THR A 135 -1.97 -7.94 1.85
CA THR A 135 -1.01 -8.84 1.20
C THR A 135 -1.10 -8.83 -0.31
N ASP A 136 -2.20 -8.33 -0.88
CA ASP A 136 -2.54 -8.55 -2.29
C ASP A 136 -2.61 -10.04 -2.66
N ALA A 137 -3.07 -10.88 -1.73
CA ALA A 137 -3.28 -12.30 -2.00
C ALA A 137 -4.27 -12.49 -3.18
N PRO A 138 -4.00 -13.44 -4.09
CA PRO A 138 -3.03 -14.52 -3.96
C PRO A 138 -1.64 -14.23 -4.57
N VAL A 139 -1.32 -12.98 -4.93
CA VAL A 139 0.01 -12.61 -5.46
C VAL A 139 1.10 -12.95 -4.45
N GLU A 140 0.88 -12.54 -3.20
CA GLU A 140 1.68 -12.96 -2.05
C GLU A 140 0.86 -13.82 -1.09
N SER A 141 1.56 -14.46 -0.15
CA SER A 141 0.94 -15.27 0.90
C SER A 141 -0.13 -14.45 1.65
N PRO A 142 -1.33 -15.01 1.92
CA PRO A 142 -2.33 -14.34 2.74
C PRO A 142 -1.95 -14.28 4.23
N ASP A 143 -0.80 -14.83 4.64
CA ASP A 143 -0.33 -14.80 6.03
C ASP A 143 -0.05 -13.36 6.50
N PRO A 144 -0.87 -12.80 7.42
CA PRO A 144 -0.69 -11.43 7.89
C PRO A 144 0.59 -11.28 8.71
N LEU A 145 1.04 -12.33 9.41
CA LEU A 145 2.27 -12.27 10.21
C LEU A 145 3.49 -12.15 9.31
N GLN A 146 3.50 -12.82 8.15
CA GLN A 146 4.56 -12.63 7.15
C GLN A 146 4.61 -11.17 6.67
N ASN A 147 3.45 -10.56 6.42
CA ASN A 147 3.39 -9.17 5.97
C ASN A 147 3.87 -8.19 7.06
N VAL A 148 3.47 -8.39 8.32
CA VAL A 148 3.98 -7.60 9.45
C VAL A 148 5.49 -7.77 9.63
N LYS A 149 6.03 -8.98 9.44
CA LYS A 149 7.49 -9.23 9.51
C LYS A 149 8.27 -8.36 8.53
N TYR A 150 7.81 -8.21 7.29
CA TYR A 150 8.49 -7.35 6.30
C TYR A 150 8.27 -5.85 6.55
N ALA A 151 7.19 -5.46 7.22
CA ALA A 151 6.98 -4.08 7.67
C ALA A 151 7.99 -3.62 8.72
N ILE A 152 8.32 -4.50 9.66
CA ILE A 152 9.21 -4.20 10.80
C ILE A 152 10.66 -4.61 10.55
N ASN A 153 10.91 -5.58 9.65
CA ASN A 153 12.23 -6.04 9.25
C ASN A 153 12.35 -6.11 7.72
N ARG A 154 12.93 -5.06 7.14
CA ARG A 154 13.06 -4.88 5.69
C ARG A 154 14.31 -5.52 5.07
N GLN A 155 14.95 -6.46 5.77
CA GLN A 155 16.14 -7.18 5.29
C GLN A 155 17.29 -6.25 4.83
N GLY A 156 17.48 -5.14 5.54
CA GLY A 156 18.51 -4.14 5.23
C GLY A 156 18.15 -3.14 4.12
N PHE A 157 17.00 -3.30 3.45
CA PHE A 157 16.57 -2.38 2.40
C PHE A 157 15.77 -1.20 2.95
N GLN A 158 16.22 0.03 2.68
CA GLN A 158 15.56 1.28 3.09
C GLN A 158 15.15 1.21 4.58
N THR A 159 16.12 0.97 5.47
CA THR A 159 15.85 0.69 6.90
C THR A 159 15.20 1.87 7.64
N SER A 160 15.34 3.09 7.13
CA SER A 160 14.60 4.27 7.61
C SER A 160 13.07 4.11 7.50
N GLU A 161 12.60 3.28 6.56
CA GLU A 161 11.19 2.99 6.31
C GLU A 161 10.68 1.76 7.10
N GLN A 162 11.45 1.27 8.07
CA GLN A 162 10.99 0.25 9.02
C GLN A 162 10.01 0.84 10.02
N MET A 163 8.84 0.21 10.12
CA MET A 163 7.86 0.51 11.16
C MET A 163 8.22 -0.19 12.47
N ILE A 164 7.79 0.37 13.60
CA ILE A 164 7.72 -0.40 14.85
C ILE A 164 6.49 -1.31 14.84
N VAL A 165 6.44 -2.29 15.75
CA VAL A 165 5.37 -3.28 15.80
C VAL A 165 4.00 -2.61 15.98
N GLU A 166 3.90 -1.63 16.85
CA GLU A 166 2.68 -0.90 17.15
C GLU A 166 2.14 -0.15 15.93
N GLU A 167 3.02 0.48 15.14
CA GLU A 167 2.67 1.17 13.90
C GLU A 167 2.14 0.18 12.85
N ALA A 168 2.83 -0.94 12.66
CA ALA A 168 2.44 -1.97 11.70
C ALA A 168 1.09 -2.59 12.08
N MET A 169 0.88 -2.91 13.36
CA MET A 169 -0.39 -3.48 13.82
C MET A 169 -1.55 -2.50 13.69
N LYS A 170 -1.34 -1.22 14.05
CA LYS A 170 -2.36 -0.19 13.86
C LYS A 170 -2.73 -0.02 12.38
N ALA A 171 -1.75 -0.06 11.49
CA ALA A 171 -1.99 0.00 10.05
C ALA A 171 -2.78 -1.23 9.56
N TYR A 172 -2.46 -2.42 10.04
CA TYR A 172 -3.11 -3.68 9.65
C TYR A 172 -4.53 -3.87 10.22
N THR A 173 -4.83 -3.30 11.39
CA THR A 173 -6.12 -3.50 12.05
C THR A 173 -6.99 -2.25 11.95
N GLU A 174 -6.70 -1.23 12.77
CA GLU A 174 -7.53 -0.03 12.91
C GLU A 174 -7.62 0.77 11.60
N VAL A 175 -6.47 1.09 11.00
CA VAL A 175 -6.48 1.94 9.79
C VAL A 175 -7.06 1.18 8.59
N SER A 176 -6.79 -0.11 8.48
CA SER A 176 -7.41 -0.96 7.45
C SER A 176 -8.93 -1.02 7.58
N ALA A 177 -9.46 -1.17 8.79
CA ALA A 177 -10.91 -1.12 9.05
C ALA A 177 -11.52 0.25 8.66
N ILE A 178 -10.84 1.36 8.99
CA ILE A 178 -11.26 2.71 8.59
C ILE A 178 -11.25 2.87 7.06
N HIS A 179 -10.20 2.38 6.37
CA HIS A 179 -10.08 2.46 4.92
C HIS A 179 -11.17 1.63 4.23
N GLU A 180 -11.50 0.46 4.76
CA GLU A 180 -12.63 -0.38 4.33
C GLU A 180 -13.98 0.34 4.50
N GLY A 181 -14.08 1.22 5.51
CA GLY A 181 -15.29 1.94 5.88
C GLY A 181 -16.06 1.27 7.03
N ASN A 182 -15.44 0.35 7.76
CA ASN A 182 -16.03 -0.34 8.91
C ASN A 182 -15.41 0.14 10.22
N ILE A 183 -16.04 1.13 10.85
CA ILE A 183 -15.54 1.73 12.09
C ILE A 183 -15.78 0.87 13.35
N GLN A 184 -16.48 -0.26 13.23
CA GLN A 184 -16.71 -1.20 14.33
C GLN A 184 -15.64 -2.30 14.39
N LYS A 185 -14.64 -2.29 13.49
CA LYS A 185 -13.55 -3.28 13.43
C LYS A 185 -12.20 -2.67 13.79
N GLY A 186 -11.20 -3.54 13.96
CA GLY A 186 -9.78 -3.17 14.06
C GLY A 186 -9.28 -2.86 15.47
N LYS A 187 -10.17 -2.90 16.49
CA LYS A 187 -9.83 -2.79 17.91
C LYS A 187 -10.61 -3.79 18.74
N LEU A 188 -10.00 -4.23 19.84
CA LEU A 188 -10.68 -4.99 20.89
C LEU A 188 -11.03 -4.03 22.04
N ALA A 189 -12.22 -3.44 21.97
CA ALA A 189 -12.74 -2.45 22.92
C ALA A 189 -14.28 -2.51 22.96
N PRO A 190 -14.95 -1.91 23.97
CA PRO A 190 -16.41 -1.76 23.95
C PRO A 190 -16.90 -1.14 22.64
N ASP A 191 -18.03 -1.61 22.14
CA ASP A 191 -18.68 -1.19 20.87
C ASP A 191 -17.95 -1.57 19.57
N TYR A 192 -16.88 -2.37 19.64
CA TYR A 192 -16.24 -3.00 18.48
C TYR A 192 -16.60 -4.49 18.37
N LEU A 193 -16.51 -5.04 17.16
CA LEU A 193 -16.60 -6.48 16.93
C LEU A 193 -15.46 -7.19 17.67
N ALA A 194 -15.79 -8.34 18.24
CA ALA A 194 -14.84 -9.20 18.94
C ALA A 194 -14.04 -10.08 17.95
N ASP A 195 -13.47 -9.46 16.92
CA ASP A 195 -12.62 -10.10 15.93
C ASP A 195 -11.16 -10.06 16.43
N PHE A 196 -10.63 -11.19 16.87
CA PHE A 196 -9.27 -11.26 17.41
C PHE A 196 -8.58 -12.61 17.16
N VAL A 197 -7.27 -12.62 17.35
CA VAL A 197 -6.44 -13.82 17.28
C VAL A 197 -5.71 -14.03 18.60
N VAL A 198 -5.44 -15.30 18.91
CA VAL A 198 -4.55 -15.67 20.01
C VAL A 198 -3.20 -16.03 19.41
N LEU A 199 -2.14 -15.36 19.85
CA LEU A 199 -0.78 -15.60 19.39
C LEU A 199 -0.02 -16.52 20.36
N SER A 200 0.90 -17.33 19.82
CA SER A 200 1.78 -18.20 20.62
C SER A 200 2.84 -17.44 21.43
N GLN A 201 3.04 -16.15 21.13
CA GLN A 201 4.04 -15.29 21.74
C GLN A 201 3.46 -13.88 21.91
N PRO A 202 3.96 -13.07 22.87
CA PRO A 202 3.62 -11.67 22.97
C PRO A 202 3.93 -10.89 21.67
N LEU A 203 3.18 -9.83 21.41
CA LEU A 203 3.27 -9.04 20.18
C LEU A 203 4.67 -8.48 19.89
N LYS A 204 5.45 -8.13 20.92
CA LYS A 204 6.86 -7.71 20.78
C LYS A 204 7.76 -8.77 20.11
N ASN A 205 7.35 -10.04 20.13
CA ASN A 205 8.03 -11.18 19.52
C ASN A 205 7.28 -11.69 18.27
N ILE A 206 6.53 -10.83 17.57
CA ILE A 206 5.68 -11.20 16.42
C ILE A 206 6.43 -11.93 15.29
N THR A 207 7.76 -11.76 15.19
CA THR A 207 8.58 -12.43 14.17
C THR A 207 8.63 -13.95 14.33
N THR A 208 8.46 -14.46 15.54
CA THR A 208 8.42 -15.91 15.87
C THR A 208 7.04 -16.37 16.35
N ALA A 209 6.07 -15.47 16.45
CA ALA A 209 4.70 -15.80 16.80
C ALA A 209 4.00 -16.62 15.71
N ALA A 210 3.05 -17.44 16.13
CA ALA A 210 2.09 -18.14 15.28
C ALA A 210 0.67 -17.85 15.79
N VAL A 211 -0.31 -17.89 14.89
CA VAL A 211 -1.74 -17.81 15.27
C VAL A 211 -2.17 -19.18 15.81
N LEU A 212 -2.59 -19.22 17.07
CA LEU A 212 -3.11 -20.42 17.74
C LEU A 212 -4.61 -20.59 17.55
N ALA A 213 -5.34 -19.47 17.51
CA ALA A 213 -6.79 -19.45 17.33
C ALA A 213 -7.22 -18.12 16.70
N THR A 214 -8.34 -18.17 15.99
CA THR A 214 -8.98 -17.03 15.34
C THR A 214 -10.44 -17.00 15.74
N PHE A 215 -10.92 -15.84 16.17
CA PHE A 215 -12.31 -15.59 16.53
C PHE A 215 -12.82 -14.44 15.67
N VAL A 216 -13.90 -14.68 14.93
CA VAL A 216 -14.56 -13.70 14.05
C VAL A 216 -16.06 -13.82 14.29
N ARG A 217 -16.76 -12.68 14.41
CA ARG A 217 -18.22 -12.63 14.57
C ARG A 217 -18.97 -12.28 13.29
#